data_AF-A0A511X538-F1
#
_entry.id   AF-A0A511X538-F1
#
_cell.length_a   1.000
_cell.length_b   1.000
_cell.length_c   1.000
_cell.angle_alpha   90.00
_cell.angle_beta   90.00
_cell.angle_gamma   90.00
#
_symmetry.space_group_name_H-M   'P 1'
#
loop_
_entity.id
_entity.type
_entity.pdbx_description
1 polymer ?
#
loop_
_entity_poly.entity_id
_entity_poly.type
_entity_poly.pdbx_seq_one_letter_code
_entity_poly.pdbx_strand_id
1 'polypeptide(L)'
;METATNLLSLITKYMEQSTQPLGFWDGFLKYGIPIIQTVILLGGALAGLYKYYSVKNKEINEQMLKDVYAPLYQYFIKQELYCYINKIDRDYKESPILELTNTKRNEKTYFGEKTKTEVTVLEETLLNLNRNEFLSILDSVNIGLASKELLTLLNMYKVLIYHELKADKTSDRFLDATIMKVDIENAIRKEVIIGYLHYHKKLKLDTITTNEFHQITGDKIEFNYKVDQSVKERLRDDILNNPDKY
;
A
#
# COMPACT_ATOMS: atom_id res chain seq x y z
N MET A 1 -0.75 -0.22 -92.98
CA MET A 1 -1.65 -1.30 -92.52
C MET A 1 -1.01 -2.16 -91.43
N GLU A 2 0.29 -2.45 -91.53
CA GLU A 2 1.07 -3.28 -90.60
C GLU A 2 1.21 -2.72 -89.17
N THR A 3 1.22 -1.40 -89.01
CA THR A 3 1.30 -0.71 -87.71
C THR A 3 0.03 -0.79 -86.88
N ALA A 4 -1.15 -0.73 -87.53
CA ALA A 4 -2.44 -0.84 -86.85
C ALA A 4 -2.70 -2.26 -86.34
N THR A 5 -2.31 -3.27 -87.11
CA THR A 5 -2.40 -4.68 -86.72
C THR A 5 -1.46 -5.04 -85.57
N ASN A 6 -0.27 -4.44 -85.52
CA ASN A 6 0.67 -4.62 -84.41
C ASN A 6 0.22 -3.94 -83.12
N LEU A 7 -0.47 -2.81 -83.22
CA LEU A 7 -1.03 -2.09 -82.07
C LEU A 7 -2.24 -2.84 -81.49
N LEU A 8 -3.11 -3.35 -82.38
CA LEU A 8 -4.21 -4.22 -81.99
C LEU A 8 -3.71 -5.50 -81.32
N SER A 9 -2.65 -6.13 -81.84
CA SER A 9 -2.10 -7.36 -81.23
C SER A 9 -1.48 -7.12 -79.86
N LEU A 10 -0.84 -5.96 -79.66
CA LEU A 10 -0.32 -5.53 -78.35
C LEU A 10 -1.43 -5.25 -77.36
N ILE A 11 -2.50 -4.58 -77.78
CA ILE A 11 -3.67 -4.30 -76.95
C ILE A 11 -4.38 -5.60 -76.57
N THR A 12 -4.58 -6.53 -77.51
CA THR A 12 -5.20 -7.82 -77.21
C THR A 12 -4.35 -8.66 -76.29
N LYS A 13 -3.01 -8.64 -76.46
CA LYS A 13 -2.09 -9.39 -75.58
C LYS A 13 -2.05 -8.81 -74.16
N TYR A 14 -2.16 -7.49 -74.03
CA TYR A 14 -2.26 -6.80 -72.74
C TYR A 14 -3.63 -7.04 -72.06
N MET A 15 -4.70 -7.09 -72.85
CA MET A 15 -6.03 -7.46 -72.40
C MET A 15 -6.08 -8.93 -71.96
N GLU A 16 -5.47 -9.86 -72.70
CA GLU A 16 -5.35 -11.27 -72.31
C GLU A 16 -4.53 -11.46 -71.04
N GLN A 17 -3.38 -10.77 -70.89
CA GLN A 17 -2.60 -10.83 -69.66
C GLN A 17 -3.31 -10.21 -68.45
N SER A 18 -4.18 -9.21 -68.67
CA SER A 18 -4.96 -8.58 -67.60
C SER A 18 -6.30 -9.29 -67.30
N THR A 19 -6.77 -10.15 -68.21
CA THR A 19 -7.99 -10.98 -68.04
C THR A 19 -7.71 -12.44 -67.72
N GLN A 20 -6.46 -12.90 -67.80
CA GLN A 20 -6.09 -14.21 -67.28
C GLN A 20 -6.41 -14.27 -65.78
N PRO A 21 -7.19 -15.26 -65.32
CA PRO A 21 -7.52 -15.38 -63.91
C PRO A 21 -6.20 -15.54 -63.14
N LEU A 22 -5.90 -14.56 -62.28
CA LEU A 22 -4.75 -14.62 -61.40
C LEU A 22 -4.77 -15.97 -60.69
N GLY A 23 -3.72 -16.75 -60.90
CA GLY A 23 -3.53 -18.00 -60.17
C GLY A 23 -3.57 -17.68 -58.67
N PHE A 24 -4.17 -18.57 -57.88
CA PHE A 24 -4.33 -18.40 -56.44
C PHE A 24 -3.04 -17.91 -55.75
N TRP A 25 -1.89 -18.44 -56.16
CA TRP A 25 -0.56 -18.05 -55.65
C TRP A 25 -0.13 -16.64 -56.03
N ASP A 26 -0.36 -16.18 -57.26
CA ASP A 26 -0.02 -14.83 -57.69
C ASP A 26 -0.96 -13.79 -57.07
N GLY A 27 -2.24 -14.13 -56.89
CA GLY A 27 -3.19 -13.32 -56.12
C GLY A 27 -2.81 -13.22 -54.64
N PHE A 28 -2.39 -14.33 -54.02
CA PHE A 28 -1.95 -14.35 -52.62
C PHE A 28 -0.64 -13.58 -52.41
N LEU A 29 0.34 -13.69 -53.30
CA LEU A 29 1.58 -12.92 -53.24
C LEU A 29 1.31 -11.41 -53.40
N LYS A 30 0.44 -11.03 -54.33
CA LYS A 30 0.14 -9.63 -54.64
C LYS A 30 -0.75 -8.95 -53.61
N TYR A 31 -1.72 -9.65 -53.03
CA TYR A 31 -2.71 -9.07 -52.12
C TYR A 31 -2.68 -9.65 -50.70
N GLY A 32 -2.39 -10.94 -50.54
CA GLY A 32 -2.33 -11.62 -49.24
C GLY A 32 -1.16 -11.14 -48.37
N ILE A 33 0.05 -11.02 -48.93
CA ILE A 33 1.24 -10.54 -48.17
C ILE A 33 1.02 -9.12 -47.61
N PRO A 34 0.59 -8.11 -48.39
CA PRO A 34 0.34 -6.77 -47.86
C PRO A 34 -0.75 -6.73 -46.78
N ILE A 35 -1.80 -7.54 -46.90
CA ILE A 35 -2.86 -7.65 -45.89
C ILE A 35 -2.27 -8.22 -44.59
N ILE A 36 -1.51 -9.31 -44.66
CA ILE A 36 -0.86 -9.91 -43.49
C ILE A 36 0.12 -8.92 -42.85
N GLN A 37 0.93 -8.22 -43.63
CA GLN A 37 1.84 -7.18 -43.13
C GLN A 37 1.08 -6.07 -42.39
N THR A 38 -0.03 -5.60 -42.96
CA THR A 38 -0.89 -4.58 -42.35
C THR A 38 -1.50 -5.07 -41.03
N VAL A 39 -1.96 -6.33 -40.99
CA VAL A 39 -2.51 -6.96 -39.77
C VAL A 39 -1.42 -7.09 -38.69
N ILE A 40 -0.20 -7.48 -39.05
CA ILE A 40 0.93 -7.55 -38.12
C ILE A 40 1.28 -6.16 -37.57
N LEU A 41 1.29 -5.14 -38.42
CA LEU A 41 1.60 -3.76 -38.04
C LEU A 41 0.54 -3.19 -37.08
N LEU A 42 -0.74 -3.36 -37.43
CA LEU A 42 -1.87 -2.94 -36.58
C LEU A 42 -1.92 -3.74 -35.27
N GLY A 43 -1.72 -5.06 -35.34
CA GLY A 43 -1.66 -5.93 -34.17
C GLY A 43 -0.51 -5.56 -33.24
N GLY A 44 0.68 -5.29 -33.79
CA GLY A 44 1.85 -4.82 -33.04
C GLY A 44 1.61 -3.46 -32.38
N ALA A 45 0.99 -2.52 -33.08
CA ALA A 45 0.64 -1.21 -32.52
C ALA A 45 -0.37 -1.32 -31.36
N LEU A 46 -1.43 -2.12 -31.53
CA LEU A 46 -2.42 -2.38 -30.48
C LEU A 46 -1.82 -3.10 -29.27
N ALA A 47 -0.99 -4.11 -29.50
CA ALA A 47 -0.27 -4.83 -28.45
C ALA A 47 0.71 -3.92 -27.70
N GLY A 48 1.41 -3.04 -28.42
CA GLY A 48 2.30 -2.03 -27.85
C GLY A 48 1.55 -1.04 -26.96
N LEU A 49 0.42 -0.52 -27.41
CA LEU A 49 -0.45 0.35 -26.62
C LEU A 49 -0.98 -0.37 -25.37
N TYR A 50 -1.52 -1.58 -25.54
CA TYR A 50 -2.01 -2.39 -24.43
C TYR A 50 -0.90 -2.64 -23.39
N LYS A 51 0.30 -3.01 -23.85
CA LYS A 51 1.47 -3.21 -22.99
C LYS A 51 1.83 -1.93 -22.25
N TYR A 52 1.89 -0.79 -22.93
CA TYR A 52 2.18 0.51 -22.32
C TYR A 52 1.19 0.86 -21.20
N TYR A 53 -0.11 0.74 -21.47
CA TYR A 53 -1.13 0.97 -20.44
C TYR A 53 -1.03 -0.02 -19.29
N SER A 54 -0.75 -1.30 -19.56
CA SER A 54 -0.59 -2.32 -18.52
C SER A 54 0.60 -2.03 -17.60
N VAL A 55 1.74 -1.61 -18.17
CA VAL A 55 2.96 -1.29 -17.43
C VAL A 55 2.75 -0.02 -16.62
N LYS A 56 2.20 1.02 -17.22
CA LYS A 56 1.93 2.30 -16.52
C LYS A 56 0.92 2.13 -15.40
N ASN A 57 -0.14 1.36 -15.61
CA ASN A 57 -1.10 1.06 -14.55
C ASN A 57 -0.47 0.26 -13.42
N LYS A 58 0.39 -0.72 -13.75
CA LYS A 58 1.14 -1.49 -12.75
C LYS A 58 2.05 -0.57 -11.93
N GLU A 59 2.82 0.29 -12.58
CA GLU A 59 3.71 1.25 -11.93
C GLU A 59 2.96 2.20 -10.99
N ILE A 60 1.84 2.79 -11.42
CA ILE A 60 1.01 3.65 -10.57
C ILE A 60 0.47 2.88 -9.36
N ASN A 61 -0.03 1.66 -9.58
CA ASN A 61 -0.54 0.82 -8.49
C ASN A 61 0.58 0.43 -7.50
N GLU A 62 1.80 0.17 -7.98
CA GLU A 62 2.98 -0.09 -7.14
C GLU A 62 3.36 1.14 -6.31
N GLN A 63 3.37 2.33 -6.92
CA GLN A 63 3.64 3.58 -6.22
C GLN A 63 2.55 3.88 -5.17
N MET A 64 1.27 3.70 -5.50
CA MET A 64 0.18 3.84 -4.52
C MET A 64 0.35 2.88 -3.35
N LEU A 65 0.67 1.61 -3.61
CA LEU A 65 0.90 0.64 -2.56
C LEU A 65 2.10 1.05 -1.68
N LYS A 66 3.24 1.39 -2.30
CA LYS A 66 4.50 1.67 -1.61
C LYS A 66 4.48 3.00 -0.85
N ASP A 67 3.99 4.05 -1.47
CA ASP A 67 4.15 5.44 -0.99
C ASP A 67 2.92 5.95 -0.22
N VAL A 68 1.83 5.19 -0.20
CA VAL A 68 0.59 5.56 0.53
C VAL A 68 0.17 4.47 1.51
N TYR A 69 -0.21 3.28 1.00
CA TYR A 69 -0.91 2.30 1.83
C TYR A 69 0.03 1.46 2.71
N ALA A 70 1.20 1.06 2.20
CA ALA A 70 2.18 0.28 2.95
C ALA A 70 2.65 0.96 4.25
N PRO A 71 3.10 2.24 4.26
CA PRO A 71 3.56 2.87 5.49
C PRO A 71 2.45 3.00 6.54
N LEU A 72 1.23 3.36 6.12
CA LEU A 72 0.07 3.45 7.01
C LEU A 72 -0.35 2.08 7.55
N TYR A 73 -0.34 1.04 6.70
CA TYR A 73 -0.66 -0.32 7.09
C TYR A 73 0.36 -0.90 8.08
N GLN A 74 1.65 -0.66 7.84
CA GLN A 74 2.74 -1.08 8.73
C GLN A 74 2.60 -0.47 10.12
N TYR A 75 2.11 0.76 10.24
CA TYR A 75 1.83 1.38 11.53
C TYR A 75 0.81 0.55 12.33
N PHE A 76 -0.32 0.17 11.72
CA PHE A 76 -1.34 -0.63 12.39
C PHE A 76 -0.84 -2.03 12.76
N ILE A 77 -0.05 -2.68 11.88
CA ILE A 77 0.56 -4.00 12.18
C ILE A 77 1.50 -3.90 13.39
N LYS A 78 2.37 -2.88 13.42
CA LYS A 78 3.29 -2.63 14.53
C LYS A 78 2.53 -2.41 15.85
N GLN A 79 1.45 -1.64 15.79
CA GLN A 79 0.59 -1.37 16.95
C GLN A 79 -0.08 -2.64 17.48
N GLU A 80 -0.74 -3.41 16.62
CA GLU A 80 -1.45 -4.61 17.06
C GLU A 80 -0.49 -5.70 17.56
N LEU A 81 0.69 -5.83 16.95
CA LEU A 81 1.72 -6.76 17.46
C LEU A 81 2.17 -6.35 18.87
N TYR A 82 2.34 -5.06 19.12
CA TYR A 82 2.70 -4.56 20.44
C TYR A 82 1.61 -4.90 21.47
N CYS A 83 0.34 -4.66 21.15
CA CYS A 83 -0.77 -5.04 22.02
C CYS A 83 -0.82 -6.54 22.29
N TYR A 84 -0.58 -7.36 21.25
CA TYR A 84 -0.54 -8.81 21.35
C TYR A 84 0.55 -9.30 22.32
N ILE A 85 1.79 -8.83 22.14
CA ILE A 85 2.94 -9.23 22.97
C ILE A 85 2.72 -8.83 24.45
N ASN A 86 2.21 -7.62 24.67
CA ASN A 86 2.00 -7.09 26.02
C ASN A 86 0.66 -7.50 26.65
N LYS A 87 -0.16 -8.30 25.94
CA LYS A 87 -1.49 -8.74 26.38
C LYS A 87 -2.40 -7.58 26.80
N ILE A 88 -2.38 -6.50 26.03
CA ILE A 88 -3.24 -5.34 26.28
C ILE A 88 -4.65 -5.69 25.79
N ASP A 89 -5.57 -5.88 26.75
CA ASP A 89 -6.99 -6.06 26.45
C ASP A 89 -7.63 -4.70 26.14
N ARG A 90 -8.11 -4.53 24.90
CA ARG A 90 -8.68 -3.27 24.42
C ARG A 90 -9.66 -3.52 23.28
N ASP A 91 -10.66 -2.66 23.17
CA ASP A 91 -11.42 -2.54 21.92
C ASP A 91 -10.65 -1.63 20.96
N TYR A 92 -10.28 -2.18 19.80
CA TYR A 92 -9.62 -1.41 18.75
C TYR A 92 -10.52 -0.31 18.17
N LYS A 93 -11.84 -0.41 18.33
CA LYS A 93 -12.79 0.60 17.86
C LYS A 93 -12.86 1.83 18.76
N GLU A 94 -12.64 1.65 20.06
CA GLU A 94 -12.64 2.76 21.02
C GLU A 94 -11.31 3.53 21.02
N SER A 95 -10.21 2.85 20.68
CA SER A 95 -8.88 3.46 20.57
C SER A 95 -8.13 2.97 19.33
N PRO A 96 -8.50 3.41 18.11
CA PRO A 96 -7.93 2.85 16.89
C PRO A 96 -6.45 3.18 16.68
N ILE A 97 -6.01 4.38 17.07
CA ILE A 97 -4.60 4.81 17.09
C ILE A 97 -4.14 4.99 18.54
N LEU A 98 -3.08 4.27 18.92
CA LEU A 98 -2.54 4.28 20.27
C LEU A 98 -1.55 5.41 20.51
N GLU A 99 -1.51 5.86 21.75
CA GLU A 99 -0.52 6.78 22.28
C GLU A 99 0.29 6.05 23.36
N LEU A 100 1.47 5.54 22.98
CA LEU A 100 2.35 4.77 23.86
C LEU A 100 3.53 5.61 24.30
N THR A 101 3.53 5.97 25.59
CA THR A 101 4.63 6.66 26.26
C THR A 101 5.26 5.73 27.30
N ASN A 102 6.60 5.78 27.40
CA ASN A 102 7.36 5.17 28.47
C ASN A 102 7.85 6.28 29.39
N THR A 103 7.41 6.24 30.64
CA THR A 103 7.85 7.18 31.66
C THR A 103 9.09 6.63 32.35
N LYS A 104 10.28 7.07 31.93
CA LYS A 104 11.53 6.79 32.66
C LYS A 104 11.68 7.78 33.80
N ARG A 105 11.75 7.27 35.02
CA ARG A 105 12.03 8.08 36.22
C ARG A 105 13.51 7.96 36.58
N ASN A 106 14.27 9.01 36.31
CA ASN A 106 15.65 9.11 36.75
C ASN A 106 15.70 9.82 38.10
N GLU A 107 16.13 9.10 39.14
CA GLU A 107 16.36 9.68 40.45
C GLU A 107 17.85 9.87 40.68
N LYS A 108 18.31 11.13 40.71
CA LYS A 108 19.67 11.47 41.17
C LYS A 108 19.60 11.82 42.63
N THR A 109 20.20 10.97 43.48
CA THR A 109 20.33 11.24 44.91
C THR A 109 21.72 11.80 45.19
N TYR A 110 21.78 13.03 45.69
CA TYR A 110 23.02 13.67 46.11
C TYR A 110 23.20 13.46 47.62
N PHE A 111 24.31 12.80 48.00
CA PHE A 111 24.66 12.57 49.40
C PHE A 111 25.57 13.69 49.94
N GLY A 112 25.08 14.42 50.95
CA GLY A 112 25.74 15.52 51.67
C GLY A 112 24.97 15.86 52.97
N GLU A 113 25.25 17.00 53.63
CA GLU A 113 24.62 17.40 54.92
C GLU A 113 23.07 17.45 54.89
N LYS A 114 22.46 17.58 53.71
CA LYS A 114 21.03 17.39 53.49
C LYS A 114 20.83 16.54 52.23
N THR A 115 20.20 15.38 52.37
CA THR A 115 19.83 14.53 51.24
C THR A 115 18.90 15.30 50.31
N LYS A 116 19.31 15.48 49.05
CA LYS A 116 18.46 16.03 47.99
C LYS A 116 18.27 14.97 46.91
N THR A 117 17.01 14.68 46.60
CA THR A 117 16.64 13.80 45.49
C THR A 117 16.08 14.67 44.36
N GLU A 118 16.77 14.64 43.23
CA GLU A 118 16.30 15.26 42.00
C GLU A 118 15.66 14.17 41.13
N VAL A 119 14.36 14.30 40.87
CA VAL A 119 13.59 13.37 40.05
C VAL A 119 13.39 14.00 38.68
N THR A 120 14.06 13.46 37.66
CA THR A 120 13.81 13.81 36.26
C THR A 120 12.91 12.74 35.66
N VAL A 121 11.71 13.13 35.24
CA VAL A 121 10.80 12.25 34.49
C VAL A 121 11.05 12.51 33.00
N LEU A 122 11.52 11.49 32.29
CA LEU A 122 11.68 11.51 30.84
C LEU A 122 10.58 10.64 30.23
N GLU A 123 9.72 11.24 29.42
CA GLU A 123 8.74 10.51 28.62
C GLU A 123 9.37 10.19 27.26
N GLU A 124 9.64 8.91 27.01
CA GLU A 124 10.11 8.42 25.72
C GLU A 124 8.95 7.76 24.97
N THR A 125 8.80 8.06 23.68
CA THR A 125 7.81 7.37 22.85
C THR A 125 8.26 5.94 22.58
N LEU A 126 7.38 4.95 22.79
CA LEU A 126 7.69 3.55 22.51
C LEU A 126 7.45 3.22 21.03
N LEU A 127 8.47 2.68 20.35
CA LEU A 127 8.39 2.17 18.97
C LEU A 127 7.81 3.18 17.95
N ASN A 128 7.88 4.48 18.23
CA ASN A 128 7.19 5.53 17.51
C ASN A 128 5.68 5.21 17.28
N LEU A 129 5.01 4.69 18.31
CA LEU A 129 3.57 4.44 18.33
C LEU A 129 2.88 5.55 19.13
N ASN A 130 2.87 6.74 18.53
CA ASN A 130 2.08 7.86 19.04
C ASN A 130 1.40 8.58 17.88
N ARG A 131 0.52 9.52 18.22
CA ARG A 131 -0.27 10.30 17.25
C ARG A 131 0.60 11.25 16.44
N ASN A 132 1.64 11.83 17.03
CA ASN A 132 2.56 12.73 16.33
C ASN A 132 3.37 12.01 15.25
N GLU A 133 3.79 10.77 15.51
CA GLU A 133 4.42 9.93 14.51
C GLU A 133 3.43 9.46 13.47
N PHE A 134 2.19 9.14 13.85
CA PHE A 134 1.18 8.85 12.84
C PHE A 134 1.02 10.04 11.88
N LEU A 135 0.96 11.27 12.40
CA LEU A 135 0.96 12.51 11.62
C LEU A 135 2.23 12.68 10.77
N SER A 136 3.41 12.33 11.28
CA SER A 136 4.66 12.40 10.51
C SER A 136 4.64 11.42 9.33
N ILE A 137 4.08 10.23 9.53
CA ILE A 137 3.83 9.27 8.44
C ILE A 137 2.83 9.87 7.45
N LEU A 138 1.77 10.55 7.88
CA LEU A 138 0.84 11.23 6.97
C LEU A 138 1.53 12.28 6.10
N ASP A 139 2.48 13.03 6.66
CA ASP A 139 3.22 14.05 5.92
C ASP A 139 4.21 13.44 4.92
N SER A 140 4.65 12.20 5.15
CA SER A 140 5.50 11.44 4.21
C SER A 140 4.73 10.78 3.07
N VAL A 141 3.41 10.59 3.22
CA VAL A 141 2.55 9.96 2.22
C VAL A 141 2.40 10.86 1.00
N ASN A 142 2.54 10.29 -0.20
CA ASN A 142 2.34 11.03 -1.44
C ASN A 142 0.84 11.35 -1.65
N ILE A 143 0.44 12.56 -1.27
CA ILE A 143 -0.94 13.07 -1.41
C ILE A 143 -1.46 12.98 -2.85
N GLY A 144 -0.58 13.11 -3.85
CA GLY A 144 -0.96 13.00 -5.27
C GLY A 144 -1.37 11.59 -5.70
N LEU A 145 -0.99 10.58 -4.91
CA LEU A 145 -1.30 9.16 -5.15
C LEU A 145 -2.37 8.60 -4.21
N ALA A 146 -2.67 9.29 -3.11
CA ALA A 146 -3.67 8.85 -2.14
C ALA A 146 -5.09 8.86 -2.73
N SER A 147 -5.97 7.98 -2.23
CA SER A 147 -7.39 8.08 -2.58
C SER A 147 -7.95 9.40 -2.06
N LYS A 148 -8.93 9.98 -2.77
CA LYS A 148 -9.58 11.22 -2.33
C LYS A 148 -10.21 11.05 -0.96
N GLU A 149 -10.78 9.87 -0.69
CA GLU A 149 -11.40 9.52 0.58
C GLU A 149 -10.36 9.48 1.72
N LEU A 150 -9.26 8.75 1.53
CA LEU A 150 -8.16 8.75 2.49
C LEU A 150 -7.65 10.16 2.74
N LEU A 151 -7.39 10.94 1.70
CA LEU A 151 -6.93 12.32 1.84
C LEU A 151 -7.90 13.19 2.65
N THR A 152 -9.20 13.06 2.42
CA THR A 152 -10.22 13.77 3.20
C THR A 152 -10.17 13.36 4.67
N LEU A 153 -10.16 12.06 4.95
CA LEU A 153 -10.09 11.53 6.31
C LEU A 153 -8.82 12.00 7.05
N LEU A 154 -7.67 11.96 6.39
CA LEU A 154 -6.39 12.40 6.96
C LEU A 154 -6.41 13.90 7.29
N ASN A 155 -6.99 14.74 6.43
CA ASN A 155 -7.09 16.18 6.70
C ASN A 155 -8.07 16.49 7.83
N MET A 156 -9.20 15.77 7.90
CA MET A 156 -10.14 15.92 9.02
C MET A 156 -9.47 15.53 10.34
N TYR A 157 -8.73 14.41 10.36
CA TYR A 157 -7.97 13.98 11.54
C TYR A 157 -6.97 15.03 12.02
N LYS A 158 -6.20 15.65 11.11
CA LYS A 158 -5.27 16.75 11.44
C LYS A 158 -5.94 17.90 12.17
N VAL A 159 -7.13 18.30 11.70
CA VAL A 159 -7.91 19.39 12.32
C VAL A 159 -8.40 18.99 13.72
N LEU A 160 -8.90 17.76 13.88
CA LEU A 160 -9.40 17.29 15.17
C LEU A 160 -8.29 17.20 16.24
N ILE A 161 -7.12 16.68 15.87
CA ILE A 161 -5.95 16.65 16.77
C ILE A 161 -5.55 18.07 17.19
N TYR A 162 -5.53 19.01 16.24
CA TYR A 162 -5.22 20.41 16.56
C TYR A 162 -6.19 21.02 17.58
N HIS A 163 -7.49 20.69 17.48
CA HIS A 163 -8.49 21.14 18.44
C HIS A 163 -8.35 20.45 19.80
N GLU A 164 -8.11 19.14 19.84
CA GLU A 164 -7.91 18.36 21.07
C GLU A 164 -6.71 18.88 21.89
N LEU A 165 -5.63 19.27 21.21
CA LEU A 165 -4.42 19.81 21.85
C LEU A 165 -4.60 21.21 22.46
N LYS A 166 -5.60 21.98 22.00
CA LYS A 166 -5.78 23.39 22.38
C LYS A 166 -7.03 23.65 23.23
N ALA A 167 -8.00 22.76 23.19
CA ALA A 167 -9.26 22.92 23.91
C ALA A 167 -9.11 22.51 25.38
N ASP A 168 -9.92 23.13 26.24
CA ASP A 168 -10.08 22.65 27.60
C ASP A 168 -10.78 21.27 27.59
N LYS A 169 -10.25 20.32 28.36
CA LYS A 169 -10.68 18.92 28.35
C LYS A 169 -12.13 18.72 28.79
N THR A 170 -12.70 19.71 29.49
CA THR A 170 -14.10 19.67 29.93
C THR A 170 -15.07 20.42 29.01
N SER A 171 -14.58 21.04 27.95
CA SER A 171 -15.43 21.76 26.99
C SER A 171 -16.14 20.82 26.02
N ASP A 172 -17.37 21.16 25.64
CA ASP A 172 -18.14 20.41 24.62
C ASP A 172 -17.35 20.24 23.32
N ARG A 173 -16.59 21.28 22.92
CA ARG A 173 -15.73 21.23 21.73
C ARG A 173 -14.65 20.15 21.83
N PHE A 174 -14.07 19.95 23.01
CA PHE A 174 -13.09 18.90 23.22
C PHE A 174 -13.74 17.52 23.17
N LEU A 175 -14.92 17.37 23.79
CA LEU A 175 -15.67 16.11 23.78
C LEU A 175 -16.10 15.72 22.36
N ASP A 176 -16.71 16.65 21.62
CA ASP A 176 -17.12 16.45 20.24
C ASP A 176 -15.92 16.10 19.35
N ALA A 177 -14.81 16.84 19.50
CA ALA A 177 -13.58 16.56 18.73
C ALA A 177 -13.01 15.18 19.07
N THR A 178 -13.03 14.77 20.34
CA THR A 178 -12.53 13.48 20.79
C THR A 178 -13.36 12.33 20.24
N ILE A 179 -14.69 12.43 20.29
CA ILE A 179 -15.61 11.43 19.75
C ILE A 179 -15.45 11.33 18.24
N MET A 180 -15.53 12.47 17.53
CA MET A 180 -15.41 12.49 16.07
C MET A 180 -14.04 11.98 15.61
N LYS A 181 -12.98 12.24 16.39
CA LYS A 181 -11.65 11.74 16.09
C LYS A 181 -11.62 10.22 16.08
N VAL A 182 -12.20 9.57 17.09
CA VAL A 182 -12.24 8.09 17.15
C VAL A 182 -12.95 7.52 15.93
N ASP A 183 -14.07 8.11 15.50
CA ASP A 183 -14.77 7.70 14.28
C ASP A 183 -13.91 7.84 13.02
N ILE A 184 -13.17 8.94 12.90
CA ILE A 184 -12.27 9.17 11.78
C ILE A 184 -11.07 8.23 11.81
N GLU A 185 -10.48 7.96 12.98
CA GLU A 185 -9.38 7.01 13.11
C GLU A 185 -9.81 5.59 12.66
N ASN A 186 -11.03 5.17 13.02
CA ASN A 186 -11.62 3.92 12.53
C ASN A 186 -11.80 3.92 11.01
N ALA A 187 -12.32 5.01 10.44
CA ALA A 187 -12.48 5.16 9.00
C ALA A 187 -11.13 5.11 8.25
N ILE A 188 -10.11 5.80 8.78
CA ILE A 188 -8.74 5.76 8.24
C ILE A 188 -8.21 4.33 8.27
N ARG A 189 -8.31 3.65 9.41
CA ARG A 189 -7.85 2.27 9.58
C ARG A 189 -8.48 1.36 8.53
N LYS A 190 -9.80 1.44 8.38
CA LYS A 190 -10.56 0.66 7.40
C LYS A 190 -10.11 0.94 5.96
N GLU A 191 -10.02 2.21 5.57
CA GLU A 191 -9.59 2.62 4.22
C GLU A 191 -8.16 2.16 3.92
N VAL A 192 -7.25 2.26 4.90
CA VAL A 192 -5.87 1.81 4.77
C VAL A 192 -5.79 0.30 4.55
N ILE A 193 -6.50 -0.49 5.35
CA ILE A 193 -6.51 -1.96 5.22
C ILE A 193 -7.13 -2.37 3.88
N ILE A 194 -8.28 -1.80 3.50
CA ILE A 194 -8.95 -2.10 2.23
C ILE A 194 -8.06 -1.72 1.05
N GLY A 195 -7.47 -0.52 1.08
CA GLY A 195 -6.57 -0.06 0.03
C GLY A 195 -5.33 -0.93 -0.11
N TYR A 196 -4.68 -1.29 1.00
CA TYR A 196 -3.52 -2.19 0.99
C TYR A 196 -3.82 -3.54 0.32
N LEU A 197 -4.95 -4.16 0.69
CA LEU A 197 -5.41 -5.42 0.11
C LEU A 197 -5.78 -5.29 -1.38
N HIS A 198 -6.45 -4.20 -1.74
CA HIS A 198 -6.86 -3.92 -3.11
C HIS A 198 -5.66 -3.80 -4.06
N TYR A 199 -4.62 -3.06 -3.66
CA TYR A 199 -3.43 -2.89 -4.49
C TYR A 199 -2.58 -4.16 -4.56
N HIS A 200 -2.50 -4.95 -3.48
CA HIS A 200 -1.89 -6.29 -3.55
C HIS A 200 -2.59 -7.17 -4.60
N LYS A 201 -3.93 -7.23 -4.56
CA LYS A 201 -4.73 -8.00 -5.52
C LYS A 201 -4.55 -7.50 -6.96
N LYS A 202 -4.58 -6.18 -7.17
CA LYS A 202 -4.36 -5.58 -8.51
C LYS A 202 -2.99 -5.91 -9.08
N LEU A 203 -1.97 -5.95 -8.23
CA LEU A 203 -0.59 -6.25 -8.61
C LEU A 203 -0.29 -7.76 -8.68
N LYS A 204 -1.26 -8.61 -8.31
CA LYS A 204 -1.10 -10.06 -8.17
C LYS A 204 0.05 -10.42 -7.22
N LEU A 205 0.22 -9.61 -6.18
CA LEU A 205 1.13 -9.92 -5.08
C LEU A 205 0.42 -10.88 -4.13
N ASP A 206 1.18 -11.80 -3.55
CA ASP A 206 0.66 -12.70 -2.54
C ASP A 206 0.12 -11.88 -1.37
N THR A 207 -1.20 -11.86 -1.25
CA THR A 207 -1.87 -11.04 -0.25
C THR A 207 -1.92 -11.85 1.04
N ILE A 208 -1.14 -11.44 2.03
CA ILE A 208 -1.16 -12.09 3.34
C ILE A 208 -2.34 -11.53 4.13
N THR A 209 -3.55 -11.98 3.82
CA THR A 209 -4.73 -11.71 4.65
C THR A 209 -4.76 -12.58 5.89
N THR A 210 -4.09 -13.73 5.86
CA THR A 210 -3.94 -14.64 6.99
C THR A 210 -2.62 -15.38 6.83
N ASN A 211 -1.82 -15.43 7.90
CA ASN A 211 -0.64 -16.28 8.01
C ASN A 211 -0.59 -16.93 9.40
N GLU A 212 0.52 -17.61 9.69
CA GLU A 212 0.78 -18.23 10.99
C GLU A 212 0.87 -17.24 12.16
N PHE A 213 1.00 -15.94 11.87
CA PHE A 213 1.18 -14.89 12.87
C PHE A 213 -0.09 -14.08 13.13
N HIS A 214 -0.88 -13.78 12.09
CA HIS A 214 -2.05 -12.92 12.18
C HIS A 214 -3.11 -13.23 11.10
N GLN A 215 -4.33 -12.78 11.37
CA GLN A 215 -5.48 -12.81 10.48
C GLN A 215 -6.12 -11.42 10.38
N ILE A 216 -6.58 -11.06 9.18
CA ILE A 216 -7.32 -9.84 8.92
C ILE A 216 -8.79 -10.19 8.67
N THR A 217 -9.70 -9.61 9.46
CA THR A 217 -11.15 -9.78 9.31
C THR A 217 -11.79 -8.40 9.21
N GLY A 218 -12.15 -7.98 8.00
CA GLY A 218 -12.66 -6.62 7.75
C GLY A 218 -11.56 -5.58 8.00
N ASP A 219 -11.75 -4.74 9.03
CA ASP A 219 -10.80 -3.73 9.50
C ASP A 219 -10.01 -4.15 10.76
N LYS A 220 -10.25 -5.36 11.25
CA LYS A 220 -9.56 -5.94 12.42
C LYS A 220 -8.33 -6.71 11.96
N ILE A 221 -7.20 -6.47 12.64
CA ILE A 221 -5.97 -7.26 12.54
C ILE A 221 -5.84 -8.00 13.86
N GLU A 222 -5.76 -9.33 13.82
CA GLU A 222 -5.73 -10.18 15.00
C GLU A 222 -4.54 -11.12 14.96
N PHE A 223 -3.65 -11.03 15.94
CA PHE A 223 -2.52 -11.93 16.09
C PHE A 223 -2.94 -13.20 16.83
N ASN A 224 -2.56 -14.35 16.30
CA ASN A 224 -2.97 -15.68 16.80
C ASN A 224 -1.78 -16.63 17.06
N TYR A 225 -0.55 -16.09 17.10
CA TYR A 225 0.68 -16.86 17.23
C TYR A 225 0.87 -17.48 18.63
N LYS A 226 0.74 -18.81 18.75
CA LYS A 226 0.94 -19.50 20.03
C LYS A 226 2.39 -19.92 20.22
N VAL A 227 3.04 -19.37 21.24
CA VAL A 227 4.38 -19.80 21.67
C VAL A 227 4.28 -21.15 22.39
N ASP A 228 5.06 -22.12 21.93
CA ASP A 228 5.25 -23.40 22.60
C ASP A 228 5.89 -23.19 23.98
N GLN A 229 5.23 -23.69 25.04
CA GLN A 229 5.72 -23.54 26.41
C GLN A 229 7.08 -24.23 26.61
N SER A 230 7.33 -25.36 25.96
CA SER A 230 8.61 -26.06 26.05
C SER A 230 9.76 -25.26 25.44
N VAL A 231 9.49 -24.48 24.39
CA VAL A 231 10.46 -23.56 23.78
C VAL A 231 10.69 -22.38 24.72
N LYS A 232 9.63 -21.84 25.32
CA LYS A 232 9.72 -20.72 26.26
C LYS A 232 10.52 -21.07 27.52
N GLU A 233 10.32 -22.26 28.07
CA GLU A 233 11.08 -22.76 29.23
C GLU A 233 12.56 -22.98 28.89
N ARG A 234 12.85 -23.66 27.77
CA ARG A 234 14.25 -23.81 27.31
C ARG A 234 14.96 -22.48 27.10
N LEU A 235 14.28 -21.49 26.54
CA LEU A 235 14.86 -20.16 26.35
C LEU A 235 15.09 -19.45 27.69
N ARG A 236 14.16 -19.57 28.64
CA ARG A 236 14.32 -19.03 29.99
C ARG A 236 15.55 -19.62 30.68
N ASP A 237 15.71 -20.94 30.58
CA ASP A 237 16.85 -21.63 31.17
C ASP A 237 18.17 -21.22 30.51
N ASP A 238 18.20 -21.04 29.18
CA ASP A 238 19.40 -20.55 28.48
C ASP A 238 19.77 -19.12 28.89
N ILE A 239 18.78 -18.23 29.04
CA ILE A 239 19.02 -16.84 29.51
C ILE A 239 19.56 -16.83 30.94
N LEU A 240 19.02 -17.65 31.84
CA LEU A 240 19.48 -17.72 33.24
C LEU A 240 20.90 -18.27 33.35
N ASN A 241 21.25 -19.24 32.49
CA ASN A 241 22.58 -19.86 32.51
C ASN A 241 23.63 -19.08 31.71
N ASN A 242 23.21 -18.29 30.71
CA ASN A 242 24.09 -17.52 29.82
C ASN A 242 23.58 -16.08 29.61
N PRO A 243 23.52 -15.25 30.67
CA PRO A 243 22.95 -13.91 30.57
C PRO A 243 23.72 -13.01 29.59
N ASP A 244 25.04 -13.16 29.48
CA ASP A 244 25.88 -12.35 28.58
C ASP A 244 25.58 -12.57 27.07
N LYS A 245 24.78 -13.58 26.73
CA LYS A 245 24.37 -13.90 25.35
C LYS A 245 23.12 -13.12 24.89
N TYR A 246 22.36 -12.52 25.82
CA TYR A 246 21.04 -11.92 25.58
C TYR A 246 20.92 -10.51 26.15
#